data_AF-A0A3F3HJ60-F1
#
_entry.id   AF-A0A3F3HJ60-F1
#
_cell.length_a   1.000
_cell.length_b   1.000
_cell.length_c   1.000
_cell.angle_alpha   90.00
_cell.angle_beta   90.00
_cell.angle_gamma   90.00
#
_symmetry.space_group_name_H-M   'P 1'
#
loop_
_entity.id
_entity.type
_entity.pdbx_description
1 polymer ?
#
loop_
_entity_poly.entity_id
_entity_poly.type
_entity_poly.pdbx_seq_one_letter_code
_entity_poly.pdbx_strand_id
1 'polypeptide(L)'
;SGAQSGKNMINGNYTLAGNEFDIFDEQNNLVDHVTTDASGKAYSKTDLKLGKYTVVETKASQGFVKSATPQKVDLSYVGQEVPVVFDTAYETNQEVKGGITIQKTGAETGTKQWNANYS
;
A
#
# COMPACT_ATOMS: atom_id res chain seq x y z
N SER A 1 -3.99 -0.57 -5.20
CA SER A 1 -3.59 0.71 -5.82
C SER A 1 -3.00 1.62 -4.76
N GLY A 2 -2.30 2.69 -5.13
CA GLY A 2 -1.99 3.76 -4.18
C GLY A 2 -3.21 4.64 -3.93
N ALA A 3 -3.36 5.17 -2.71
CA ALA A 3 -4.48 6.02 -2.33
C ALA A 3 -4.56 7.34 -3.12
N GLN A 4 -3.41 7.88 -3.53
CA GLN A 4 -3.33 9.10 -4.36
C GLN A 4 -2.91 8.82 -5.80
N SER A 5 -2.01 7.86 -6.01
CA SER A 5 -1.45 7.52 -7.32
C SER A 5 -2.32 6.57 -8.13
N GLY A 6 -3.31 5.91 -7.51
CA GLY A 6 -4.15 4.93 -8.19
C GLY A 6 -3.33 3.77 -8.73
N LYS A 7 -3.47 3.47 -10.03
CA LYS A 7 -2.67 2.44 -10.73
C LYS A 7 -1.44 3.00 -11.45
N ASN A 8 -1.27 4.33 -11.49
CA ASN A 8 -0.18 4.98 -12.22
C ASN A 8 0.77 5.67 -11.24
N MET A 9 1.98 5.11 -11.08
CA MET A 9 2.93 5.61 -10.10
C MET A 9 3.49 6.97 -10.52
N ILE A 10 3.52 7.90 -9.56
CA ILE A 10 3.88 9.30 -9.82
C ILE A 10 5.39 9.44 -10.08
N ASN A 11 6.20 8.52 -9.57
CA ASN A 11 7.64 8.41 -9.82
C ASN A 11 8.16 6.99 -9.48
N GLY A 12 9.46 6.75 -9.71
CA GLY A 12 10.11 5.45 -9.46
C GLY A 12 10.30 5.07 -7.98
N ASN A 13 9.80 5.87 -7.03
CA ASN A 13 9.86 5.52 -5.60
C ASN A 13 8.68 4.66 -5.14
N TYR A 14 7.68 4.45 -6.01
CA TYR A 14 6.48 3.66 -5.73
C TYR A 14 6.34 2.53 -6.74
N THR A 15 5.92 1.36 -6.27
CA THR A 15 5.61 0.19 -7.11
C THR A 15 4.44 -0.58 -6.55
N LEU A 16 3.66 -1.26 -7.40
CA LEU A 16 2.65 -2.23 -6.95
C LEU A 16 3.21 -3.64 -6.82
N ALA A 17 4.43 -3.90 -7.30
CA ALA A 17 5.08 -5.20 -7.21
C ALA A 17 5.67 -5.43 -5.82
N GLY A 18 5.63 -6.68 -5.36
CA GLY A 18 6.33 -7.09 -4.15
C GLY A 18 5.58 -6.83 -2.84
N ASN A 19 4.29 -6.47 -2.89
CA ASN A 19 3.43 -6.67 -1.71
C ASN A 19 3.29 -8.18 -1.48
N GLU A 20 3.41 -8.60 -0.23
CA GLU A 20 3.30 -10.00 0.20
C GLU A 20 2.05 -10.18 1.05
N PHE A 21 1.32 -11.28 0.79
CA PHE A 21 0.08 -11.61 1.46
C PHE A 21 0.08 -13.07 1.91
N ASP A 22 -0.46 -13.29 3.11
CA ASP A 22 -0.76 -14.60 3.65
C ASP A 22 -2.26 -14.88 3.51
N ILE A 23 -2.61 -16.10 3.11
CA ILE A 23 -4.00 -16.56 2.99
C ILE A 23 -4.26 -17.60 4.06
N PHE A 24 -5.28 -17.37 4.89
CA PHE A 24 -5.70 -18.27 5.97
C PHE A 24 -7.08 -18.85 5.69
N ASP A 25 -7.30 -20.12 6.04
CA ASP A 25 -8.63 -20.74 6.03
C ASP A 25 -9.47 -20.33 7.26
N GLU A 26 -10.73 -20.79 7.34
CA GLU A 26 -11.62 -20.52 8.48
C GLU A 26 -11.08 -21.07 9.83
N GLN A 27 -10.16 -22.02 9.80
CA GLN A 27 -9.52 -22.59 10.98
C GLN A 27 -8.25 -21.82 11.38
N ASN A 28 -7.94 -20.71 10.70
CA ASN A 28 -6.72 -19.90 10.84
C ASN A 28 -5.42 -20.65 10.47
N ASN A 29 -5.49 -21.68 9.63
CA ASN A 29 -4.28 -22.29 9.07
C ASN A 29 -3.79 -21.45 7.89
N LEU A 30 -2.48 -21.21 7.82
CA LEU A 30 -1.85 -20.63 6.63
C LEU A 30 -1.92 -21.63 5.47
N VAL A 31 -2.64 -21.28 4.42
CA VAL A 31 -2.87 -22.16 3.25
C VAL A 31 -2.12 -21.71 2.01
N ASP A 32 -1.75 -20.43 1.91
CA ASP A 32 -0.89 -19.94 0.83
C ASP A 32 -0.18 -18.62 1.18
N HIS A 33 0.89 -18.33 0.42
CA HIS A 33 1.63 -17.08 0.48
C HIS A 33 1.93 -16.57 -0.94
N VAL A 34 1.46 -15.35 -1.23
CA VAL A 34 1.46 -14.78 -2.59
C VAL A 34 2.13 -13.42 -2.63
N THR A 35 2.71 -13.09 -3.78
CA THR A 35 3.40 -11.82 -4.02
C THR A 35 2.84 -11.15 -5.26
N THR A 36 2.60 -9.85 -5.17
CA THR A 36 2.06 -9.06 -6.30
C THR A 36 3.09 -8.83 -7.40
N ASP A 37 2.63 -8.91 -8.65
CA ASP A 37 3.40 -8.60 -9.85
C ASP A 37 3.46 -7.09 -10.14
N ALA A 38 4.09 -6.71 -11.26
CA ALA A 38 4.20 -5.32 -11.71
C ALA A 38 2.86 -4.61 -11.93
N SER A 39 1.77 -5.36 -12.15
CA SER A 39 0.42 -4.83 -12.27
C SER A 39 -0.33 -4.74 -10.94
N GLY A 40 0.29 -5.18 -9.84
CA GLY A 40 -0.30 -5.23 -8.50
C GLY A 40 -1.21 -6.44 -8.30
N LYS A 41 -1.05 -7.50 -9.09
CA LYS A 41 -1.88 -8.70 -9.01
C LYS A 41 -1.10 -9.87 -8.44
N ALA A 42 -1.76 -10.69 -7.64
CA ALA A 42 -1.25 -11.96 -7.15
C ALA A 42 -2.36 -13.01 -7.28
N TYR A 43 -1.97 -14.26 -7.52
CA TYR A 43 -2.89 -15.39 -7.57
C TYR A 43 -2.41 -16.47 -6.62
N SER A 44 -3.35 -17.23 -6.05
CA SER A 44 -3.02 -18.42 -5.25
C SER A 44 -2.13 -19.35 -6.07
N LYS A 45 -1.05 -19.84 -5.46
CA LYS A 45 -0.15 -20.83 -6.08
C LYS A 45 -0.68 -22.25 -5.94
N THR A 46 -1.64 -22.44 -5.03
CA THR A 46 -2.26 -23.73 -4.73
C THR A 46 -3.75 -23.69 -5.06
N ASP A 47 -4.31 -24.86 -5.37
CA ASP A 47 -5.75 -25.01 -5.54
C ASP A 47 -6.43 -24.95 -4.16
N LEU A 48 -7.17 -23.87 -3.91
CA LEU A 48 -7.94 -23.69 -2.69
C LEU A 48 -9.31 -24.37 -2.83
N LYS A 49 -9.77 -24.98 -1.74
CA LYS A 49 -11.12 -25.57 -1.69
C LYS A 49 -12.17 -24.45 -1.61
N LEU A 50 -13.43 -24.81 -1.88
CA LEU A 50 -14.54 -23.91 -1.57
C LEU A 50 -14.61 -23.70 -0.05
N GLY A 51 -14.86 -22.45 0.35
CA GLY A 51 -14.83 -22.04 1.75
C GLY A 51 -14.47 -20.56 1.89
N LYS A 52 -14.42 -20.09 3.13
CA LYS A 52 -14.03 -18.71 3.44
C LYS A 52 -12.56 -18.64 3.80
N TYR A 53 -11.96 -17.53 3.39
CA TYR A 53 -10.56 -17.25 3.58
C TYR A 53 -10.37 -15.84 4.11
N THR A 54 -9.27 -15.66 4.83
CA THR A 54 -8.80 -14.35 5.27
C THR A 54 -7.46 -14.08 4.62
N VAL A 55 -7.35 -12.98 3.87
CA VAL A 55 -6.11 -12.51 3.25
C VAL A 55 -5.55 -11.38 4.10
N VAL A 56 -4.28 -11.50 4.49
CA VAL A 56 -3.59 -10.54 5.36
C VAL A 56 -2.34 -10.04 4.67
N GLU A 57 -2.19 -8.72 4.54
CA GLU A 57 -0.94 -8.14 4.04
C GLU A 57 0.17 -8.28 5.10
N THR A 58 1.24 -8.96 4.75
CA THR A 58 2.40 -9.16 5.64
C THR A 58 3.49 -8.15 5.35
N LYS A 59 3.59 -7.66 4.11
CA LYS A 59 4.58 -6.66 3.69
C LYS A 59 4.04 -5.78 2.57
N ALA A 60 4.20 -4.47 2.74
CA ALA A 60 3.96 -3.51 1.68
C ALA A 60 5.16 -3.40 0.72
N SER A 61 4.83 -3.15 -0.54
CA SER A 61 5.74 -2.75 -1.60
C SER A 61 6.40 -1.39 -1.33
N GLN A 62 7.46 -1.10 -2.07
CA GLN A 62 8.24 0.13 -1.91
C GLN A 62 7.35 1.38 -2.07
N GLY A 63 7.52 2.31 -1.12
CA GLY A 63 6.81 3.60 -1.13
C GLY A 63 5.44 3.56 -0.48
N PHE A 64 4.99 2.41 0.03
CA PHE A 64 3.67 2.24 0.63
C PHE A 64 3.73 1.82 2.10
N VAL A 65 2.76 2.29 2.88
CA VAL A 65 2.52 1.82 4.25
C VAL A 65 1.69 0.55 4.18
N LYS A 66 2.11 -0.48 4.95
CA LYS A 66 1.36 -1.73 5.09
C LYS A 66 -0.03 -1.49 5.66
N SER A 67 -1.03 -2.05 4.99
CA SER A 67 -2.40 -2.14 5.49
C SER A 67 -2.48 -3.13 6.66
N ALA A 68 -3.24 -2.76 7.69
CA ALA A 68 -3.50 -3.62 8.84
C ALA A 68 -4.88 -4.29 8.76
N THR A 69 -5.61 -4.13 7.65
CA THR A 69 -6.99 -4.58 7.53
C THR A 69 -7.03 -5.94 6.84
N PRO A 70 -7.46 -7.02 7.51
CA PRO A 70 -7.66 -8.31 6.83
C PRO A 70 -8.82 -8.24 5.85
N GLN A 71 -8.67 -8.89 4.70
CA GLN A 71 -9.72 -9.00 3.68
C GLN A 71 -10.35 -10.40 3.76
N LYS A 72 -11.67 -10.47 3.64
CA LYS A 72 -12.40 -11.73 3.64
C LYS A 72 -12.78 -12.09 2.21
N VAL A 73 -12.59 -13.36 1.86
CA VAL A 73 -12.88 -13.92 0.54
C VAL A 73 -13.80 -15.12 0.77
N ASP A 74 -14.90 -15.22 0.02
CA ASP A 74 -15.79 -16.39 0.04
C ASP A 74 -15.76 -17.11 -1.31
N LEU A 75 -15.07 -18.26 -1.35
CA LEU A 75 -15.07 -19.16 -2.49
C LEU A 75 -16.31 -20.06 -2.40
N SER A 76 -17.46 -19.53 -2.78
CA SER A 76 -18.73 -20.25 -2.80
C SER A 76 -19.00 -20.91 -4.16
N TYR A 77 -19.70 -22.04 -4.18
CA TYR A 77 -20.08 -22.69 -5.43
C TYR A 77 -21.03 -21.79 -6.24
N VAL A 78 -20.58 -21.31 -7.40
CA VAL A 78 -21.39 -20.43 -8.28
C VAL A 78 -21.94 -21.14 -9.53
N GLY A 79 -21.70 -22.45 -9.67
CA GLY A 79 -22.21 -23.27 -10.78
C GLY A 79 -21.17 -24.25 -11.35
N GLN A 80 -21.65 -25.28 -12.06
CA GLN A 80 -20.84 -26.41 -12.54
C GLN A 80 -19.82 -26.01 -13.63
N GLU A 81 -19.96 -24.83 -14.23
CA GLU A 81 -19.12 -24.32 -15.32
C GLU A 81 -18.12 -23.23 -14.89
N VAL A 82 -18.04 -22.90 -13.59
CA VAL A 82 -17.12 -21.86 -13.10
C VAL A 82 -15.99 -22.53 -12.30
N PRO A 83 -14.82 -22.80 -12.91
CA PRO A 83 -13.75 -23.56 -12.28
C PRO A 83 -13.01 -22.78 -11.19
N VAL A 84 -13.10 -21.45 -11.18
CA VAL A 84 -12.44 -20.57 -10.20
C VAL A 84 -13.36 -19.40 -9.87
N VAL A 85 -13.66 -19.23 -8.59
CA VAL A 85 -14.36 -18.04 -8.07
C VAL A 85 -13.29 -17.03 -7.72
N PHE A 86 -13.35 -15.85 -8.34
CA PHE A 86 -12.49 -14.73 -7.98
C PHE A 86 -13.30 -13.79 -7.10
N ASP A 87 -13.03 -13.81 -5.79
CA ASP A 87 -13.35 -12.66 -4.95
C ASP A 87 -12.09 -11.79 -4.85
N THR A 88 -12.25 -10.50 -5.14
CA THR A 88 -11.11 -9.59 -5.23
C THR A 88 -11.05 -8.77 -3.95
N ALA A 89 -10.09 -9.10 -3.10
CA ALA A 89 -9.65 -8.20 -2.05
C ALA A 89 -9.06 -6.93 -2.69
N TYR A 90 -9.74 -5.80 -2.55
CA TYR A 90 -9.20 -4.51 -2.98
C TYR A 90 -8.45 -3.86 -1.83
N GLU A 91 -7.12 -3.98 -1.86
CA GLU A 91 -6.24 -3.25 -0.95
C GLU A 91 -5.79 -1.94 -1.60
N THR A 92 -5.83 -0.87 -0.80
CA THR A 92 -5.29 0.44 -1.16
C THR A 92 -4.34 0.88 -0.06
N ASN A 93 -3.04 0.87 -0.38
CA ASN A 93 -2.02 1.33 0.56
C ASN A 93 -1.80 2.82 0.43
N GLN A 94 -1.53 3.45 1.58
CA GLN A 94 -1.19 4.87 1.64
C GLN A 94 0.26 5.08 1.23
N GLU A 95 0.51 6.06 0.34
CA GLU A 95 1.86 6.49 -0.03
C GLU A 95 2.62 7.06 1.17
N VAL A 96 3.89 6.65 1.33
CA VAL A 96 4.81 7.29 2.28
C VAL A 96 5.27 8.63 1.70
N LYS A 97 5.03 9.72 2.44
CA LYS A 97 5.39 11.09 2.00
C LYS A 97 6.48 11.68 2.89
N GLY A 98 7.40 12.40 2.26
CA GLY A 98 8.36 13.27 2.95
C GLY A 98 7.85 14.70 3.01
N GLY A 99 8.18 15.41 4.10
CA GLY A 99 8.01 16.87 4.20
C GLY A 99 9.36 17.56 4.17
N ILE A 100 9.48 18.65 3.40
CA ILE A 100 10.65 19.51 3.43
C ILE A 100 10.25 20.82 4.12
N THR A 101 10.90 21.14 5.23
CA THR A 101 10.77 22.43 5.90
C THR A 101 11.98 23.29 5.57
N ILE A 102 11.77 24.46 4.95
CA ILE A 102 12.82 25.44 4.67
C ILE A 102 12.65 26.61 5.63
N GLN A 103 13.58 26.77 6.58
CA GLN A 103 13.63 27.93 7.46
C GLN A 103 14.75 28.86 7.00
N LYS A 104 14.39 30.01 6.41
CA LYS A 104 15.35 31.07 6.08
C LYS A 104 15.54 31.97 7.30
N THR A 105 16.63 31.80 8.03
CA THR A 105 17.08 32.83 8.98
C THR A 105 17.81 33.93 8.22
N GLY A 106 17.44 35.18 8.50
CA GLY A 106 18.27 36.32 8.14
C GLY A 106 19.46 36.38 9.10
N ALA A 107 20.67 36.60 8.60
CA ALA A 107 21.67 37.22 9.44
C ALA A 107 21.16 38.65 9.66
N GLU A 108 20.88 39.01 10.91
CA GLU A 108 20.77 40.43 11.25
C GLU A 108 22.09 41.07 10.85
N THR A 109 22.11 41.78 9.73
CA THR A 109 23.19 42.70 9.41
C THR A 109 23.07 43.86 10.38
N GLY A 110 23.73 43.73 11.52
CA GLY A 110 24.24 44.81 12.36
C GLY A 110 23.19 45.67 13.07
N THR A 111 23.37 45.83 14.37
CA THR A 111 22.72 46.85 15.21
C THR A 111 23.12 48.30 14.87
N LYS A 112 23.52 48.60 13.63
CA LYS A 112 23.86 49.97 13.23
C LYS A 112 22.66 50.61 12.52
N GLN A 113 21.84 51.24 13.35
CA GLN A 113 20.85 52.25 13.00
C GLN A 113 21.44 53.19 11.93
N TRP A 114 21.02 53.03 10.68
CA TRP A 114 21.24 54.05 9.65
C TRP A 114 20.24 55.15 9.95
N ASN A 115 20.74 56.33 10.36
CA ASN A 115 20.12 57.66 10.51
C ASN A 115 19.21 57.99 11.73
N ALA A 116 19.66 58.95 12.55
CA ALA A 116 18.80 59.86 13.33
C ALA A 116 19.59 61.05 13.94
N ASN A 117 20.32 61.83 13.13
CA ASN A 117 20.86 63.15 13.55
C ASN A 117 20.67 64.19 12.43
N TYR A 118 19.41 64.40 12.03
CA TYR A 118 18.94 65.74 11.68
C TYR A 118 18.11 66.24 12.87
N SER A 119 18.51 67.43 13.35
CA SER A 119 18.10 68.23 14.53
C SER A 119 18.22 67.58 15.91
#